data_AF-A0A9X1MKQ0-F1
#
_entry.id   AF-A0A9X1MKQ0-F1
#
_cell.length_a   1.000
_cell.length_b   1.000
_cell.length_c   1.000
_cell.angle_alpha   90.00
_cell.angle_beta   90.00
_cell.angle_gamma   90.00
#
_symmetry.space_group_name_H-M   'P 1'
#
loop_
_entity.id
_entity.type
_entity.pdbx_description
1 polymer ?
#
loop_
_entity_poly.entity_id
_entity_poly.type
_entity_poly.pdbx_seq_one_letter_code
_entity_poly.pdbx_strand_id
1 'polypeptide(L)'
;MAETPDITDSWCQHIPLLHRIVSGATPASQFPEPARTTELFAACAVWETLHYALKYLLGWQRPGDGLAWWYGAGKPVEDSPLLGIVSEIWDRAGELDYYAAYVWRIESPDHAVYTSDLAKSMAAVSSNSDEQWWRDLLRRKDTTWLNPFDGGGNSLHLGHSDWFGSDEPETDRAELYHNPKTRRAVLVVNQIGAWRHDLKRAESQLPDLGDRSWHVRVVDPRYGCLGTFRRSRVTGLWFQGKHSIHLRGNPSKPDSP
;
A
#
# COMPACT_ATOMS: atom_id res chain seq x y z
N MET A 1 -2.28 -34.04 -7.37
CA MET A 1 -2.33 -33.05 -6.28
C MET A 1 -1.18 -32.08 -6.54
N ALA A 2 -1.47 -30.89 -7.03
CA ALA A 2 -0.42 -29.87 -7.17
C ALA A 2 -0.23 -29.23 -5.79
N GLU A 3 0.97 -29.36 -5.24
CA GLU A 3 1.39 -28.61 -4.06
C GLU A 3 1.22 -27.12 -4.33
N THR A 4 0.78 -26.43 -3.28
CA THR A 4 0.33 -25.04 -3.32
C THR A 4 1.58 -24.17 -3.23
N PRO A 5 1.81 -23.15 -4.08
CA PRO A 5 2.65 -22.06 -3.63
C PRO A 5 1.84 -21.34 -2.55
N ASP A 6 2.11 -21.74 -1.31
CA ASP A 6 1.80 -20.98 -0.12
C ASP A 6 2.49 -19.61 -0.24
N ILE A 7 2.08 -18.62 0.55
CA ILE A 7 2.85 -17.37 0.60
C ILE A 7 4.22 -17.69 1.20
N THR A 8 5.24 -17.82 0.34
CA THR A 8 6.57 -18.31 0.73
C THR A 8 7.37 -17.27 1.50
N ASP A 9 7.10 -15.99 1.23
CA ASP A 9 7.69 -14.87 1.95
C ASP A 9 6.83 -14.51 3.17
N SER A 10 7.33 -14.82 4.37
CA SER A 10 6.61 -14.56 5.61
C SER A 10 6.33 -13.07 5.88
N TRP A 11 7.03 -12.14 5.23
CA TRP A 11 6.72 -10.70 5.30
C TRP A 11 5.41 -10.38 4.57
N CYS A 12 5.03 -11.19 3.59
CA CYS A 12 3.81 -10.98 2.81
C CYS A 12 2.61 -11.78 3.34
N GLN A 13 2.75 -12.50 4.46
CA GLN A 13 1.74 -13.47 4.93
C GLN A 13 0.35 -12.87 5.22
N HIS A 14 0.26 -11.58 5.52
CA HIS A 14 -1.02 -10.91 5.81
C HIS A 14 -1.67 -10.23 4.59
N ILE A 15 -1.01 -10.21 3.42
CA ILE A 15 -1.58 -9.63 2.20
C ILE A 15 -2.88 -10.34 1.77
N PRO A 16 -2.99 -11.69 1.79
CA PRO A 16 -4.26 -12.36 1.47
C PRO A 16 -5.39 -11.98 2.44
N LEU A 17 -5.08 -11.81 3.74
CA LEU A 17 -6.04 -11.36 4.74
C LEU A 17 -6.52 -9.94 4.47
N LEU A 18 -5.61 -9.03 4.10
CA LEU A 18 -5.97 -7.66 3.71
C LEU A 18 -6.95 -7.65 2.53
N HIS A 19 -6.74 -8.47 1.50
CA HIS A 19 -7.69 -8.56 0.37
C HIS A 19 -9.09 -9.02 0.79
N ARG A 20 -9.17 -9.96 1.74
CA ARG A 20 -10.44 -10.39 2.33
C ARG A 20 -11.12 -9.29 3.13
N ILE A 21 -10.34 -8.45 3.82
CA ILE A 21 -10.86 -7.28 4.54
C ILE A 21 -11.38 -6.23 3.55
N VAL A 22 -10.59 -5.88 2.53
CA VAL A 22 -10.95 -4.89 1.50
C VAL A 22 -12.21 -5.30 0.72
N SER A 23 -12.40 -6.60 0.49
CA SER A 23 -13.60 -7.13 -0.17
C SER A 23 -14.82 -7.28 0.76
N GLY A 24 -14.66 -7.04 2.07
CA GLY A 24 -15.71 -7.20 3.07
C GLY A 24 -16.01 -8.66 3.46
N ALA A 25 -15.17 -9.61 3.04
CA ALA A 25 -15.31 -11.02 3.39
C ALA A 25 -14.85 -11.34 4.82
N THR A 26 -14.03 -10.45 5.40
CA THR A 26 -13.48 -10.56 6.75
C THR A 26 -13.51 -9.18 7.42
N PRO A 27 -13.87 -9.04 8.71
CA PRO A 27 -13.79 -7.75 9.38
C PRO A 27 -12.33 -7.35 9.67
N ALA A 28 -12.04 -6.04 9.64
CA ALA A 28 -10.69 -5.51 9.90
C ALA A 28 -10.15 -5.86 11.30
N SER A 29 -11.04 -6.10 12.28
CA SER A 29 -10.69 -6.57 13.62
C SER A 29 -9.99 -7.93 13.67
N GLN A 30 -9.95 -8.70 12.56
CA GLN A 30 -9.18 -9.95 12.47
C GLN A 30 -7.72 -9.72 12.04
N PHE A 31 -7.36 -8.50 11.61
CA PHE A 31 -5.97 -8.17 11.30
C PHE A 31 -5.16 -8.01 12.60
N PRO A 32 -3.89 -8.46 12.65
CA PRO A 32 -3.05 -8.28 13.82
C PRO A 32 -2.85 -6.79 14.18
N GLU A 33 -3.02 -6.44 15.46
CA GLU A 33 -2.85 -5.07 15.95
C GLU A 33 -1.37 -4.66 15.95
N PRO A 34 -0.95 -3.59 15.22
CA PRO A 34 0.46 -3.20 15.13
C PRO A 34 1.12 -2.91 16.49
N ALA A 35 0.41 -2.19 17.39
CA ALA A 35 0.92 -1.85 18.72
C ALA A 35 1.07 -3.05 19.68
N ARG A 36 0.66 -4.26 19.27
CA ARG A 36 0.79 -5.48 20.07
C ARG A 36 1.82 -6.44 19.52
N THR A 37 2.44 -6.13 18.39
CA THR A 37 3.38 -7.03 17.73
C THR A 37 4.81 -6.78 18.20
N THR A 38 5.31 -7.67 19.04
CA THR A 38 6.65 -7.59 19.65
C THR A 38 7.67 -8.55 19.03
N GLU A 39 7.21 -9.50 18.22
CA GLU A 39 8.07 -10.44 17.48
C GLU A 39 8.43 -9.83 16.11
N LEU A 40 9.69 -9.93 15.70
CA LEU A 40 10.23 -9.22 14.55
C LEU A 40 9.55 -9.61 13.24
N PHE A 41 9.47 -10.90 12.93
CA PHE A 41 8.86 -11.37 11.69
C PHE A 41 7.37 -11.02 11.63
N ALA A 42 6.67 -11.14 12.76
CA ALA A 42 5.27 -10.73 12.83
C ALA A 42 5.11 -9.23 12.59
N ALA A 43 5.97 -8.39 13.17
CA ALA A 43 5.91 -6.93 13.00
C ALA A 43 6.21 -6.55 11.54
N CYS A 44 7.26 -7.13 10.96
CA CYS A 44 7.57 -6.99 9.54
C CYS A 44 6.37 -7.29 8.66
N ALA A 45 5.67 -8.40 8.90
CA ALA A 45 4.49 -8.78 8.12
C ALA A 45 3.32 -7.78 8.22
N VAL A 46 3.10 -7.22 9.40
CA VAL A 46 2.06 -6.20 9.64
C VAL A 46 2.37 -4.90 8.89
N TRP A 47 3.61 -4.42 8.97
CA TRP A 47 4.02 -3.16 8.35
C TRP A 47 4.23 -3.29 6.84
N GLU A 48 4.70 -4.44 6.37
CA GLU A 48 4.80 -4.73 4.93
C GLU A 48 3.42 -4.75 4.27
N THR A 49 2.41 -5.25 4.97
CA THR A 49 1.03 -5.25 4.45
C THR A 49 0.46 -3.83 4.33
N LEU A 50 0.81 -2.91 5.23
CA LEU A 50 0.50 -1.48 5.06
C LEU A 50 1.22 -0.92 3.84
N HIS A 51 2.53 -1.20 3.68
CA HIS A 51 3.31 -0.75 2.53
C HIS A 51 2.66 -1.18 1.21
N TYR A 52 2.28 -2.46 1.13
CA TYR A 52 1.54 -3.03 0.01
C TYR A 52 0.21 -2.33 -0.25
N ALA A 53 -0.59 -2.07 0.80
CA ALA A 53 -1.88 -1.41 0.68
C ALA A 53 -1.75 -0.02 0.02
N LEU A 54 -0.78 0.78 0.50
CA LEU A 54 -0.55 2.12 -0.03
C LEU A 54 0.03 2.07 -1.45
N LYS A 55 1.04 1.23 -1.68
CA LYS A 55 1.78 1.22 -2.95
C LYS A 55 1.03 0.55 -4.09
N TYR A 56 0.34 -0.56 -3.82
CA TYR A 56 -0.23 -1.42 -4.85
C TYR A 56 -1.76 -1.46 -4.88
N LEU A 57 -2.43 -1.16 -3.76
CA LEU A 57 -3.89 -1.04 -3.77
C LEU A 57 -4.34 0.40 -4.02
N LEU A 58 -3.80 1.40 -3.31
CA LEU A 58 -4.01 2.82 -3.66
C LEU A 58 -3.20 3.24 -4.90
N GLY A 59 -2.15 2.48 -5.23
CA GLY A 59 -1.29 2.77 -6.37
C GLY A 59 -0.35 3.95 -6.13
N TRP A 60 -0.02 4.29 -4.88
CA TRP A 60 0.88 5.41 -4.56
C TRP A 60 2.35 5.00 -4.78
N GLN A 61 2.98 5.47 -5.86
CA GLN A 61 4.43 5.24 -6.05
C GLN A 61 5.27 5.98 -5.02
N ARG A 62 4.74 7.09 -4.49
CA ARG A 62 5.34 7.87 -3.41
C ARG A 62 4.38 7.88 -2.21
N PRO A 63 4.35 6.81 -1.38
CA PRO A 63 3.48 6.75 -0.21
C PRO A 63 3.67 7.94 0.74
N GLY A 64 4.90 8.46 0.87
CA GLY A 64 5.19 9.65 1.66
C GLY A 64 4.39 10.88 1.22
N ASP A 65 4.33 11.18 -0.07
CA ASP A 65 3.55 12.31 -0.60
C ASP A 65 2.04 12.11 -0.37
N GLY A 66 1.56 10.87 -0.58
CA GLY A 66 0.16 10.51 -0.34
C GLY A 66 -0.23 10.66 1.13
N LEU A 67 0.62 10.21 2.06
CA LEU A 67 0.41 10.41 3.49
C LEU A 67 0.53 11.88 3.89
N ALA A 68 1.48 12.65 3.34
CA ALA A 68 1.62 14.07 3.67
C ALA A 68 0.33 14.84 3.32
N TRP A 69 -0.24 14.58 2.14
CA TRP A 69 -1.55 15.10 1.79
C TRP A 69 -2.64 14.63 2.76
N TRP A 70 -2.69 13.33 3.06
CA TRP A 70 -3.76 12.76 3.88
C TRP A 70 -3.75 13.36 5.30
N TYR A 71 -2.58 13.46 5.92
CA TYR A 71 -2.38 14.11 7.21
C TYR A 71 -2.75 15.60 7.16
N GLY A 72 -2.25 16.34 6.17
CA GLY A 72 -2.56 17.76 6.01
C GLY A 72 -4.05 18.05 5.75
N ALA A 73 -4.79 17.08 5.22
CA ALA A 73 -6.23 17.17 5.00
C ALA A 73 -7.07 16.72 6.22
N GLY A 74 -6.44 16.35 7.35
CA GLY A 74 -7.15 15.86 8.54
C GLY A 74 -7.58 14.39 8.47
N LYS A 75 -6.87 13.58 7.68
CA LYS A 75 -7.07 12.13 7.48
C LYS A 75 -8.49 11.72 7.03
N PRO A 76 -9.08 12.34 5.97
CA PRO A 76 -10.42 11.98 5.49
C PRO A 76 -10.50 10.53 4.98
N VAL A 77 -11.64 9.86 5.19
CA VAL A 77 -11.85 8.44 4.82
C VAL A 77 -13.10 8.19 3.98
N GLU A 78 -14.00 9.17 3.90
CA GLU A 78 -15.33 9.07 3.28
C GLU A 78 -15.25 8.64 1.80
N ASP A 79 -14.19 9.07 1.14
CA ASP A 79 -13.95 8.91 -0.28
C ASP A 79 -13.03 7.73 -0.63
N SER A 80 -12.56 7.00 0.39
CA SER A 80 -11.65 5.87 0.22
C SER A 80 -11.86 4.83 1.34
N PRO A 81 -12.65 3.78 1.08
CA PRO A 81 -12.80 2.66 2.02
C PRO A 81 -11.46 2.04 2.42
N LEU A 82 -10.47 2.05 1.51
CA LEU A 82 -9.13 1.55 1.80
C LEU A 82 -8.39 2.44 2.80
N LEU A 83 -8.54 3.78 2.75
CA LEU A 83 -8.00 4.65 3.80
C LEU A 83 -8.78 4.49 5.13
N GLY A 84 -10.08 4.20 5.06
CA GLY A 84 -10.86 3.80 6.24
C GLY A 84 -10.29 2.55 6.92
N ILE A 85 -9.99 1.50 6.14
CA ILE A 85 -9.32 0.28 6.64
C ILE A 85 -7.93 0.61 7.19
N VAL A 86 -7.16 1.47 6.48
CA VAL A 86 -5.84 1.89 6.96
C VAL A 86 -5.95 2.57 8.32
N SER A 87 -6.92 3.48 8.49
CA SER A 87 -7.16 4.17 9.75
C SER A 87 -7.58 3.21 10.86
N GLU A 88 -8.47 2.25 10.57
CA GLU A 88 -8.99 1.31 11.57
C GLU A 88 -7.92 0.35 12.12
N ILE A 89 -7.00 -0.11 11.25
CA ILE A 89 -5.98 -1.11 11.59
C ILE A 89 -4.70 -0.45 12.10
N TRP A 90 -4.17 0.55 11.40
CA TRP A 90 -2.85 1.11 11.68
C TRP A 90 -2.87 2.48 12.35
N ASP A 91 -4.00 3.22 12.36
CA ASP A 91 -4.05 4.56 12.94
C ASP A 91 -4.93 4.66 14.19
N ARG A 92 -5.40 3.52 14.72
CA ARG A 92 -6.37 3.48 15.83
C ARG A 92 -5.87 4.18 17.08
N ALA A 93 -4.59 4.05 17.40
CA ALA A 93 -3.94 4.75 18.50
C ALA A 93 -2.74 5.61 18.03
N GLY A 94 -2.73 5.98 16.74
CA GLY A 94 -1.67 6.80 16.13
C GLY A 94 -0.40 6.02 15.77
N GLU A 95 -0.45 4.70 15.65
CA GLU A 95 0.70 3.86 15.27
C GLU A 95 1.18 4.15 13.84
N LEU A 96 0.28 4.58 12.96
CA LEU A 96 0.58 4.94 11.59
C LEU A 96 1.63 6.05 11.51
N ASP A 97 1.73 6.89 12.53
CA ASP A 97 2.72 7.96 12.60
C ASP A 97 4.16 7.43 12.45
N TYR A 98 4.44 6.21 12.95
CA TYR A 98 5.77 5.59 12.81
C TYR A 98 6.06 5.19 11.37
N TYR A 99 5.06 4.65 10.65
CA TYR A 99 5.21 4.38 9.22
C TYR A 99 5.32 5.68 8.41
N ALA A 100 4.52 6.70 8.76
CA ALA A 100 4.58 8.01 8.12
C ALA A 100 5.98 8.63 8.28
N ALA A 101 6.54 8.60 9.49
CA ALA A 101 7.90 9.03 9.77
C ALA A 101 8.94 8.23 8.98
N TYR A 102 8.77 6.91 8.88
CA TYR A 102 9.63 6.04 8.08
C TYR A 102 9.65 6.43 6.60
N VAL A 103 8.51 6.73 5.97
CA VAL A 103 8.48 7.12 4.54
C VAL A 103 8.81 8.59 4.29
N TRP A 104 8.78 9.43 5.34
CA TRP A 104 9.09 10.85 5.26
C TRP A 104 10.55 11.17 5.54
N ARG A 105 11.27 10.30 6.25
CA ARG A 105 12.71 10.47 6.43
C ARG A 105 13.44 10.33 5.10
N ILE A 106 14.43 11.18 4.85
CA ILE A 106 15.37 10.98 3.74
C ILE A 106 16.37 9.90 4.16
N GLU A 107 16.72 8.99 3.24
CA GLU A 107 17.65 7.86 3.43
C GLU A 107 19.10 8.24 3.82
N SER A 108 19.43 9.52 4.00
CA SER A 108 20.78 9.97 4.37
C SER A 108 20.82 10.62 5.76
N PRO A 109 20.85 9.83 6.84
CA PRO A 109 21.23 10.34 8.16
C PRO A 109 22.76 10.51 8.30
N ASP A 110 23.56 10.07 7.33
CA ASP A 110 25.03 10.21 7.40
C ASP A 110 25.49 11.67 7.56
N HIS A 111 24.66 12.63 7.13
CA HIS A 111 24.92 14.07 7.25
C HIS A 111 23.76 14.87 7.82
N ALA A 112 22.77 14.23 8.47
CA ALA A 112 21.89 14.97 9.36
C ALA A 112 22.75 15.42 10.53
N VAL A 113 23.36 16.60 10.37
CA VAL A 113 24.02 17.36 11.42
C VAL A 113 23.14 17.18 12.65
N TYR A 114 23.69 16.57 13.70
CA TYR A 114 23.12 16.57 15.03
C TYR A 114 23.02 18.05 15.46
N THR A 115 22.08 18.77 14.88
CA THR A 115 21.68 20.08 15.35
C THR A 115 21.03 19.85 16.69
N SER A 116 21.03 20.87 17.55
CA SER A 116 20.32 20.82 18.82
C SER A 116 18.80 20.62 18.69
N ASP A 117 18.25 20.51 17.46
CA ASP A 117 16.82 20.43 17.19
C ASP A 117 16.47 19.45 16.06
N LEU A 118 16.53 18.15 16.36
CA LEU A 118 16.23 17.05 15.42
C LEU A 118 14.87 17.20 14.73
N ALA A 119 13.84 17.65 15.45
CA ALA A 119 12.49 17.80 14.88
C ALA A 119 12.47 18.84 13.74
N LYS A 120 13.14 19.97 13.94
CA LYS A 120 13.27 21.02 12.93
C LYS A 120 14.04 20.51 11.70
N SER A 121 15.11 19.74 11.92
CA SER A 121 15.88 19.13 10.83
C SER A 121 15.03 18.13 10.03
N MET A 122 14.24 17.27 10.69
CA MET A 122 13.33 16.33 10.01
C MET A 122 12.24 17.05 9.21
N ALA A 123 11.61 18.08 9.80
CA ALA A 123 10.60 18.88 9.12
C ALA A 123 11.15 19.57 7.86
N ALA A 124 12.38 20.10 7.91
CA ALA A 124 12.99 20.83 6.81
C ALA A 124 13.30 19.96 5.57
N VAL A 125 13.49 18.65 5.76
CA VAL A 125 13.92 17.74 4.70
C VAL A 125 12.85 16.71 4.31
N SER A 126 11.76 16.60 5.06
CA SER A 126 10.73 15.60 4.80
C SER A 126 9.55 16.14 3.99
N SER A 127 8.75 15.24 3.41
CA SER A 127 7.46 15.63 2.80
C SER A 127 6.44 16.15 3.82
N ASN A 128 6.67 15.96 5.13
CA ASN A 128 5.88 16.55 6.20
C ASN A 128 6.65 17.68 6.89
N SER A 129 6.39 18.92 6.47
CA SER A 129 7.05 20.11 7.03
C SER A 129 6.51 20.56 8.39
N ASP A 130 5.60 19.81 9.02
CA ASP A 130 5.08 20.13 10.35
C ASP A 130 6.09 19.79 11.45
N GLU A 131 6.84 20.80 11.90
CA GLU A 131 7.80 20.69 12.99
C GLU A 131 7.16 20.21 14.30
N GLN A 132 5.95 20.66 14.61
CA GLN A 132 5.29 20.29 15.86
C GLN A 132 4.91 18.80 15.84
N TRP A 133 4.44 18.30 14.69
CA TRP A 133 4.18 16.87 14.52
C TRP A 133 5.43 16.02 14.79
N TRP A 134 6.58 16.42 14.23
CA TRP A 134 7.86 15.74 14.48
C TRP A 134 8.28 15.81 15.95
N ARG A 135 8.10 16.97 16.60
CA ARG A 135 8.37 17.11 18.04
C ARG A 135 7.48 16.17 18.87
N ASP A 136 6.20 16.07 18.52
CA ASP A 136 5.24 15.23 19.24
C ASP A 136 5.54 13.75 19.06
N LEU A 137 5.94 13.32 17.85
CA LEU A 137 6.41 11.96 17.60
C LEU A 137 7.67 11.63 18.40
N LEU A 138 8.70 12.49 18.34
CA LEU A 138 10.00 12.26 19.01
C LEU A 138 9.89 12.31 20.54
N ARG A 139 8.85 12.92 21.11
CA ARG A 139 8.57 12.88 22.55
C ARG A 139 7.85 11.60 22.99
N ARG A 140 7.35 10.77 22.06
CA ARG A 140 6.76 9.48 22.43
C ARG A 140 7.85 8.61 23.03
N LYS A 141 7.55 8.00 24.18
CA LYS A 141 8.45 7.04 24.82
C LYS A 141 8.68 5.83 23.92
N ASP A 142 9.80 5.16 24.12
CA ASP A 142 10.08 3.86 23.50
C ASP A 142 8.85 2.95 23.59
N THR A 143 8.43 2.46 22.43
CA THR A 143 7.33 1.51 22.33
C THR A 143 7.85 0.12 22.68
N THR A 144 7.05 -0.67 23.40
CA THR A 144 7.40 -2.08 23.65
C THR A 144 7.20 -2.97 22.41
N TRP A 145 6.55 -2.44 21.37
CA TRP A 145 6.30 -3.09 20.09
C TRP A 145 7.27 -2.60 19.01
N LEU A 146 7.45 -3.39 17.95
CA LEU A 146 8.42 -3.12 16.88
C LEU A 146 7.80 -2.26 15.77
N ASN A 147 8.49 -1.18 15.42
CA ASN A 147 7.99 -0.15 14.50
C ASN A 147 9.00 0.16 13.38
N PRO A 148 8.55 0.71 12.24
CA PRO A 148 9.43 0.94 11.08
C PRO A 148 10.37 2.14 11.24
N PHE A 149 10.12 3.03 12.20
CA PHE A 149 10.90 4.25 12.38
C PHE A 149 12.17 4.02 13.20
N ASP A 150 12.08 3.24 14.28
CA ASP A 150 13.17 3.00 15.23
C ASP A 150 14.10 1.87 14.78
N GLY A 151 15.42 2.10 14.85
CA GLY A 151 16.45 1.07 14.60
C GLY A 151 17.16 1.14 13.23
N GLY A 152 17.36 2.32 12.64
CA GLY A 152 18.14 2.51 11.41
C GLY A 152 17.32 2.72 10.13
N GLY A 153 17.98 2.63 8.95
CA GLY A 153 17.43 3.07 7.64
C GLY A 153 16.33 2.20 7.03
N ASN A 154 16.21 0.93 7.40
CA ASN A 154 15.07 0.07 7.05
C ASN A 154 14.84 -1.01 8.12
N SER A 155 14.41 -0.58 9.30
CA SER A 155 14.41 -1.40 10.53
C SER A 155 13.51 -2.63 10.47
N LEU A 156 12.46 -2.59 9.65
CA LEU A 156 11.56 -3.72 9.41
C LEU A 156 11.73 -4.35 8.03
N HIS A 157 12.82 -4.03 7.33
CA HIS A 157 13.13 -4.56 6.00
C HIS A 157 11.94 -4.44 5.03
N LEU A 158 11.29 -3.27 4.99
CA LEU A 158 10.15 -3.05 4.11
C LEU A 158 10.58 -3.13 2.64
N GLY A 159 9.66 -3.57 1.76
CA GLY A 159 9.85 -3.68 0.31
C GLY A 159 9.72 -5.12 -0.23
N HIS A 160 9.47 -6.11 0.62
CA HIS A 160 9.24 -7.49 0.18
C HIS A 160 8.02 -7.61 -0.74
N SER A 161 6.97 -6.82 -0.47
CA SER A 161 5.76 -6.76 -1.28
C SER A 161 5.95 -6.11 -2.64
N ASP A 162 7.13 -5.55 -2.93
CA ASP A 162 7.42 -4.95 -4.23
C ASP A 162 7.35 -5.97 -5.36
N TRP A 163 7.68 -7.22 -5.05
CA TRP A 163 7.63 -8.35 -5.98
C TRP A 163 6.34 -9.17 -5.84
N PHE A 164 5.64 -9.11 -4.70
CA PHE A 164 4.44 -9.90 -4.44
C PHE A 164 3.32 -9.72 -5.47
N GLY A 165 2.85 -10.76 -6.15
CA GLY A 165 1.82 -10.61 -7.19
C GLY A 165 2.42 -10.43 -8.59
N SER A 166 3.75 -10.36 -8.74
CA SER A 166 4.43 -10.22 -10.03
C SER A 166 5.07 -11.51 -10.52
N ASP A 167 4.85 -12.64 -9.84
CA ASP A 167 5.40 -13.93 -10.23
C ASP A 167 4.96 -14.29 -11.65
N GLU A 168 5.88 -14.86 -12.42
CA GLU A 168 5.53 -15.46 -13.71
C GLU A 168 4.96 -16.86 -13.48
N PRO A 169 3.69 -17.12 -13.85
CA PRO A 169 3.10 -18.44 -13.66
C PRO A 169 3.72 -19.46 -14.63
N GLU A 170 4.03 -20.66 -14.13
CA GLU A 170 4.55 -21.76 -14.97
C GLU A 170 3.59 -22.17 -16.10
N THR A 171 2.29 -22.06 -15.85
CA THR A 171 1.24 -22.30 -16.83
C THR A 171 0.21 -21.21 -16.70
N ASP A 172 -0.14 -20.61 -17.83
CA ASP A 172 -1.15 -19.59 -17.88
C ASP A 172 -2.57 -20.17 -17.91
N ARG A 173 -3.31 -19.87 -16.86
CA ARG A 173 -4.71 -20.23 -16.59
C ARG A 173 -5.55 -19.00 -16.25
N ALA A 174 -5.02 -17.79 -16.45
CA ALA A 174 -5.79 -16.58 -16.19
C ALA A 174 -6.88 -16.42 -17.24
N GLU A 175 -8.10 -16.09 -16.80
CA GLU A 175 -9.26 -15.93 -17.66
C GLU A 175 -9.86 -14.53 -17.51
N LEU A 176 -10.04 -13.84 -18.63
CA LEU A 176 -10.61 -12.50 -18.68
C LEU A 176 -12.00 -12.52 -19.30
N TYR A 177 -12.98 -12.02 -18.56
CA TYR A 177 -14.36 -11.83 -19.02
C TYR A 177 -14.69 -10.34 -18.99
N HIS A 178 -15.14 -9.75 -20.09
CA HIS A 178 -15.40 -8.30 -20.14
C HIS A 178 -16.71 -7.93 -20.83
N ASN A 179 -17.30 -6.82 -20.39
CA ASN A 179 -18.48 -6.22 -21.00
C ASN A 179 -18.23 -4.72 -21.30
N PRO A 180 -18.00 -4.35 -22.58
CA PRO A 180 -17.72 -2.97 -22.98
C PRO A 180 -18.85 -2.00 -22.66
N LYS A 181 -20.11 -2.44 -22.71
CA LYS A 181 -21.28 -1.58 -22.44
C LYS A 181 -21.29 -1.11 -20.98
N THR A 182 -20.90 -1.97 -20.06
CA THR A 182 -20.82 -1.64 -18.63
C THR A 182 -19.43 -1.18 -18.19
N ARG A 183 -18.40 -1.30 -19.04
CA ARG A 183 -16.99 -1.02 -18.73
C ARG A 183 -16.46 -1.82 -17.54
N ARG A 184 -16.94 -3.06 -17.42
CA ARG A 184 -16.60 -3.97 -16.32
C ARG A 184 -15.98 -5.24 -16.86
N ALA A 185 -14.93 -5.69 -16.20
CA ALA A 185 -14.32 -6.98 -16.46
C ALA A 185 -14.14 -7.76 -15.16
N VAL A 186 -14.07 -9.08 -15.28
CA VAL A 186 -13.66 -10.00 -14.23
C VAL A 186 -12.43 -10.73 -14.74
N LEU A 187 -11.35 -10.64 -13.99
CA LEU A 187 -10.11 -11.38 -14.23
C LEU A 187 -9.99 -12.45 -13.15
N VAL A 188 -10.07 -13.71 -13.55
CA VAL A 188 -9.70 -14.85 -12.71
C VAL A 188 -8.20 -15.06 -12.91
N VAL A 189 -7.41 -14.88 -11.85
CA VAL A 189 -5.94 -14.95 -11.92
C VAL A 189 -5.43 -16.37 -11.71
N ASN A 190 -4.18 -16.62 -12.12
CA ASN A 190 -3.48 -17.88 -11.90
C ASN A 190 -3.39 -18.22 -10.40
N GLN A 191 -2.87 -17.25 -9.65
CA GLN A 191 -2.67 -17.31 -8.21
C GLN A 191 -2.37 -15.93 -7.65
N ILE A 192 -2.49 -15.76 -6.34
CA ILE A 192 -2.21 -14.50 -5.66
C ILE A 192 -0.75 -14.05 -5.81
N GLY A 193 0.20 -14.97 -5.99
CA GLY A 193 1.59 -14.62 -6.31
C GLY A 193 1.77 -13.94 -7.68
N ALA A 194 0.81 -14.07 -8.60
CA ALA A 194 0.88 -13.58 -9.98
C ALA A 194 -0.20 -12.55 -10.35
N TRP A 195 -1.06 -12.12 -9.41
CA TRP A 195 -2.25 -11.34 -9.77
C TRP A 195 -1.96 -9.98 -10.45
N ARG A 196 -0.85 -9.31 -10.10
CA ARG A 196 -0.43 -8.05 -10.74
C ARG A 196 0.13 -8.32 -12.13
N HIS A 197 0.89 -9.39 -12.30
CA HIS A 197 1.38 -9.86 -13.59
C HIS A 197 0.18 -10.11 -14.52
N ASP A 198 -0.78 -10.92 -14.07
CA ASP A 198 -1.98 -11.27 -14.82
C ASP A 198 -2.82 -10.03 -15.17
N LEU A 199 -3.00 -9.10 -14.23
CA LEU A 199 -3.73 -7.85 -14.46
C LEU A 199 -3.06 -6.96 -15.50
N LYS A 200 -1.73 -6.84 -15.46
CA LYS A 200 -0.96 -6.08 -16.45
C LYS A 200 -1.08 -6.72 -17.83
N ARG A 201 -1.06 -8.05 -17.91
CA ARG A 201 -1.20 -8.77 -19.18
C ARG A 201 -2.62 -8.69 -19.75
N ALA A 202 -3.64 -8.74 -18.90
CA ALA A 202 -5.05 -8.61 -19.29
C ALA A 202 -5.33 -7.26 -19.98
N GLU A 203 -4.53 -6.23 -19.72
CA GLU A 203 -4.65 -4.91 -20.35
C GLU A 203 -4.68 -4.95 -21.87
N SER A 204 -3.82 -5.76 -22.51
CA SER A 204 -3.75 -5.86 -23.97
C SER A 204 -4.94 -6.59 -24.59
N GLN A 205 -5.73 -7.28 -23.77
CA GLN A 205 -6.92 -8.02 -24.19
C GLN A 205 -8.20 -7.20 -24.03
N LEU A 206 -8.14 -6.07 -23.33
CA LEU A 206 -9.28 -5.18 -23.11
C LEU A 206 -9.49 -4.26 -24.32
N PRO A 207 -10.69 -4.21 -24.91
CA PRO A 207 -11.00 -3.25 -25.97
C PRO A 207 -10.81 -1.81 -25.53
N ASP A 208 -10.42 -0.94 -26.47
CA ASP A 208 -10.36 0.50 -26.22
C ASP A 208 -11.77 1.06 -25.97
N LEU A 209 -11.88 1.90 -24.95
CA LEU A 209 -13.12 2.57 -24.51
C LEU A 209 -13.07 4.09 -24.71
N GLY A 210 -12.10 4.61 -25.49
CA GLY A 210 -11.92 6.05 -25.71
C GLY A 210 -11.51 6.76 -24.43
N ASP A 211 -12.31 7.70 -23.93
CA ASP A 211 -12.01 8.46 -22.70
C ASP A 211 -12.45 7.79 -21.40
N ARG A 212 -12.84 6.51 -21.43
CA ARG A 212 -13.36 5.80 -20.24
C ARG A 212 -12.44 4.67 -19.78
N SER A 213 -12.34 4.44 -18.47
CA SER A 213 -11.51 3.34 -17.91
C SER A 213 -12.35 2.08 -17.63
N TRP A 214 -11.70 0.93 -17.78
CA TRP A 214 -12.21 -0.36 -17.30
C TRP A 214 -12.20 -0.44 -15.77
N HIS A 215 -13.20 -1.11 -15.21
CA HIS A 215 -13.23 -1.56 -13.83
C HIS A 215 -13.07 -3.08 -13.82
N VAL A 216 -11.89 -3.56 -13.46
CA VAL A 216 -11.50 -4.96 -13.50
C VAL A 216 -11.58 -5.53 -12.09
N ARG A 217 -12.56 -6.39 -11.83
CA ARG A 217 -12.63 -7.17 -10.60
C ARG A 217 -11.65 -8.32 -10.72
N VAL A 218 -10.69 -8.39 -9.80
CA VAL A 218 -9.66 -9.45 -9.78
C VAL A 218 -10.06 -10.50 -8.75
N VAL A 219 -10.05 -11.77 -9.16
CA VAL A 219 -10.46 -12.90 -8.34
C VAL A 219 -9.40 -13.98 -8.38
N ASP A 220 -8.90 -14.36 -7.21
CA ASP A 220 -8.07 -15.54 -7.03
C ASP A 220 -8.96 -16.75 -6.64
N PRO A 221 -8.80 -17.93 -7.28
CA PRO A 221 -9.62 -19.10 -6.98
C PRO A 221 -9.56 -19.60 -5.52
N ARG A 222 -8.49 -19.32 -4.78
CA ARG A 222 -8.27 -19.76 -3.39
C ARG A 222 -8.61 -18.67 -2.37
N TYR A 223 -8.19 -17.44 -2.64
CA TYR A 223 -8.30 -16.31 -1.71
C TYR A 223 -9.51 -15.40 -1.98
N GLY A 224 -10.21 -15.63 -3.09
CA GLY A 224 -11.42 -14.91 -3.45
C GLY A 224 -11.14 -13.56 -4.10
N CYS A 225 -11.95 -12.55 -3.78
CA CYS A 225 -11.89 -11.25 -4.44
C CYS A 225 -10.71 -10.42 -3.93
N LEU A 226 -9.76 -10.09 -4.82
CA LEU A 226 -8.62 -9.21 -4.53
C LEU A 226 -8.96 -7.72 -4.69
N GLY A 227 -10.17 -7.42 -5.16
CA GLY A 227 -10.70 -6.06 -5.27
C GLY A 227 -11.05 -5.68 -6.70
N THR A 228 -11.39 -4.41 -6.89
CA THR A 228 -11.73 -3.84 -8.19
C THR A 228 -10.75 -2.76 -8.56
N PHE A 229 -9.99 -3.00 -9.62
CA PHE A 229 -8.93 -2.14 -10.08
C PHE A 229 -9.34 -1.39 -11.32
N ARG A 230 -8.72 -0.22 -11.50
CA ARG A 230 -8.78 0.52 -12.74
C ARG A 230 -7.41 1.09 -13.05
N ARG A 231 -7.14 1.25 -14.34
CA ARG A 231 -5.91 1.88 -14.78
C ARG A 231 -6.07 3.40 -14.86
N SER A 232 -5.16 4.10 -14.21
CA SER A 232 -5.01 5.55 -14.31
C SER A 232 -4.42 5.89 -15.68
N ARG A 233 -5.06 6.77 -16.43
CA ARG A 233 -4.49 7.31 -17.68
C ARG A 233 -3.32 8.27 -17.45
N VAL A 234 -3.26 8.87 -16.27
CA VAL A 234 -2.22 9.86 -15.92
C VAL A 234 -0.92 9.17 -15.53
N THR A 235 -1.01 8.09 -14.75
CA THR A 235 0.16 7.41 -14.18
C THR A 235 0.45 6.07 -14.84
N GLY A 236 -0.50 5.51 -15.61
CA GLY A 236 -0.40 4.16 -16.17
C GLY A 236 -0.58 3.03 -15.16
N LEU A 237 -0.77 3.35 -13.87
CA LEU A 237 -0.83 2.40 -12.78
C LEU A 237 -2.25 1.87 -12.55
N TRP A 238 -2.33 0.63 -12.07
CA TRP A 238 -3.56 0.02 -11.58
C TRP A 238 -3.76 0.36 -10.10
N PHE A 239 -4.99 0.73 -9.73
CA PHE A 239 -5.34 1.11 -8.36
C PHE A 239 -6.81 0.83 -8.05
N GLN A 240 -7.15 0.80 -6.76
CA GLN A 240 -8.51 0.71 -6.23
C GLN A 240 -9.01 2.08 -5.73
N GLY A 241 -10.31 2.31 -5.80
CA GLY A 241 -10.94 3.52 -5.25
C GLY A 241 -10.88 4.75 -6.17
N LYS A 242 -11.00 5.96 -5.61
CA LYS A 242 -11.11 7.24 -6.35
C LYS A 242 -9.76 7.68 -6.97
N HIS A 243 -9.79 8.24 -8.18
CA HIS A 243 -8.60 8.60 -8.96
C HIS A 243 -7.94 9.83 -8.36
N SER A 244 -8.75 10.76 -7.86
CA SER A 244 -8.32 11.88 -7.03
C SER A 244 -7.51 11.48 -5.80
N ILE A 245 -7.78 10.30 -5.22
CA ILE A 245 -7.03 9.75 -4.08
C ILE A 245 -5.73 9.10 -4.56
N HIS A 246 -5.80 8.31 -5.63
CA HIS A 246 -4.63 7.71 -6.27
C HIS A 246 -3.57 8.76 -6.68
N LEU A 247 -3.99 9.90 -7.22
CA LEU A 247 -3.08 10.96 -7.63
C LEU A 247 -2.31 11.61 -6.47
N ARG A 248 -2.75 11.45 -5.20
CA ARG A 248 -2.10 12.08 -4.05
C ARG A 248 -0.71 11.53 -3.76
N GLY A 249 -0.49 10.24 -4.00
CA GLY A 249 0.84 9.62 -3.93
C GLY A 249 1.55 9.51 -5.29
N ASN A 250 1.07 10.22 -6.31
CA ASN A 250 1.65 10.25 -7.65
C ASN A 250 1.55 11.67 -8.22
N PRO A 251 2.27 12.66 -7.64
CA PRO A 251 2.25 14.01 -8.18
C PRO A 251 2.59 13.96 -9.67
N SER A 252 1.83 14.70 -10.47
CA SER A 252 2.08 14.86 -11.90
C SER A 252 3.53 15.27 -12.12
N LYS A 253 4.16 14.76 -13.19
CA LYS A 253 5.40 15.36 -13.68
C LYS A 253 5.15 16.87 -13.80
N PRO A 254 6.03 17.74 -13.31
CA PRO A 254 5.97 19.15 -13.72
C PRO A 254 5.98 19.14 -15.24
N ASP A 255 5.09 19.94 -15.85
CA ASP A 255 5.11 20.14 -17.29
C ASP A 255 6.55 20.49 -17.68
N SER A 256 7.17 19.67 -18.53
CA SER A 256 8.44 20.03 -19.12
C SER A 256 8.24 21.37 -19.84
N PRO A 257 9.10 22.37 -19.60
CA PRO A 257 8.98 23.68 -20.24
C PRO A 257 9.01 23.59 -21.77
#